data_AF-A0A4R4W3E1-F1
#
_entry.id   AF-A0A4R4W3E1-F1
#
_cell.length_a   1.000
_cell.length_b   1.000
_cell.length_c   1.000
_cell.angle_alpha   90.00
_cell.angle_beta   90.00
_cell.angle_gamma   90.00
#
_symmetry.space_group_name_H-M   'P 1'
#
loop_
_entity.id
_entity.type
_entity.pdbx_description
1 polymer ?
#
loop_
_entity_poly.entity_id
_entity_poly.type
_entity_poly.pdbx_seq_one_letter_code
_entity_poly.pdbx_strand_id
1 'polypeptide(L)'
;MSEPQDKPFAISKRLVWEAYERVKADKGAAGVDRQSLEDFEADLRNNLYKIWNRMSSGTCFPPPVMAVEIPKAGGGTRVLGVPTVADRVAQTVAALALEPRTESIFHDGSYGYRPRRSALDAVATCRQRCWKGWPTPLSSSGWCRSDCSTTSSSRRVCASRTPSGVAAIPRDASSAATSVAWRPD
;
A
#
# COMPACT_ATOMS: atom_id res chain seq x y z
N MET A 1 34.78 19.49 -14.50
CA MET A 1 33.55 19.61 -13.69
C MET A 1 33.68 18.59 -12.58
N SER A 2 33.98 19.03 -11.36
CA SER A 2 34.23 18.14 -10.24
C SER A 2 32.97 17.38 -9.87
N GLU A 3 33.07 16.05 -9.75
CA GLU A 3 32.00 15.21 -9.21
C GLU A 3 31.63 15.72 -7.80
N PRO A 4 30.33 15.83 -7.46
CA PRO A 4 29.95 16.29 -6.13
C PRO A 4 30.39 15.23 -5.12
N GLN A 5 31.27 15.63 -4.19
CA GLN A 5 31.72 14.82 -3.07
C GLN A 5 30.56 14.13 -2.35
N ASP A 6 30.84 12.90 -1.91
CA ASP A 6 29.89 11.90 -1.42
C ASP A 6 28.87 12.45 -0.43
N LYS A 7 27.62 12.55 -0.88
CA LYS A 7 26.50 12.78 0.03
C LYS A 7 26.41 11.62 1.03
N PRO A 8 26.04 11.88 2.29
CA PRO A 8 26.02 10.84 3.33
C PRO A 8 25.08 9.67 2.99
N PHE A 9 24.03 9.91 2.20
CA PHE A 9 23.13 8.86 1.73
C PHE A 9 23.11 8.75 0.20
N ALA A 10 23.40 7.54 -0.29
CA ALA A 10 23.33 7.18 -1.70
C ALA A 10 21.88 6.96 -2.15
N ILE A 11 21.18 8.06 -2.44
CA ILE A 11 19.81 8.04 -2.99
C ILE A 11 19.89 8.50 -4.45
N SER A 12 19.40 7.70 -5.38
CA SER A 12 19.38 8.08 -6.80
C SER A 12 18.22 9.04 -7.09
N LYS A 13 18.43 9.99 -8.01
CA LYS A 13 17.35 10.89 -8.46
C LYS A 13 16.21 10.11 -9.14
N ARG A 14 16.56 9.01 -9.80
CA ARG A 14 15.60 8.07 -10.41
C ARG A 14 14.65 7.46 -9.37
N LEU A 15 15.16 7.08 -8.21
CA LEU A 15 14.32 6.54 -7.13
C LEU A 15 13.28 7.57 -6.64
N VAL A 16 13.68 8.84 -6.58
CA VAL A 16 12.77 9.95 -6.22
C VAL A 16 11.70 10.16 -7.28
N TRP A 17 12.06 10.01 -8.56
CA TRP A 17 11.10 10.05 -9.67
C TRP A 17 10.10 8.88 -9.61
N GLU A 18 10.57 7.65 -9.44
CA GLU A 18 9.71 6.46 -9.32
C GLU A 18 8.76 6.56 -8.11
N ALA A 19 9.24 7.12 -7.00
CA ALA A 19 8.41 7.40 -5.83
C ALA A 19 7.33 8.45 -6.14
N TYR A 20 7.67 9.50 -6.89
CA TYR A 20 6.72 10.50 -7.32
C TYR A 20 5.59 9.92 -8.18
N GLU A 21 5.93 9.06 -9.15
CA GLU A 21 4.93 8.41 -10.00
C GLU A 21 3.91 7.58 -9.19
N ARG A 22 4.37 6.90 -8.14
CA ARG A 22 3.47 6.16 -7.22
C ARG A 22 2.54 7.12 -6.45
N VAL A 23 3.09 8.19 -5.88
CA VAL A 23 2.29 9.20 -5.16
C VAL A 23 1.25 9.86 -6.07
N LYS A 24 1.61 10.11 -7.34
CA LYS A 24 0.69 10.64 -8.35
C LYS A 24 -0.45 9.66 -8.66
N ALA A 25 -0.16 8.36 -8.74
CA ALA A 25 -1.17 7.34 -8.98
C ALA A 25 -2.19 7.22 -7.83
N ASP A 26 -1.75 7.44 -6.59
CA ASP A 26 -2.61 7.32 -5.39
C ASP A 26 -3.59 8.49 -5.20
N LYS A 27 -3.41 9.62 -5.90
CA LYS A 27 -4.30 10.81 -5.88
C LYS A 27 -4.66 11.31 -4.47
N GLY A 28 -3.66 11.47 -3.61
CA GLY A 28 -3.85 11.93 -2.23
C GLY A 28 -4.19 13.42 -2.09
N ALA A 29 -4.93 13.77 -1.03
CA ALA A 29 -5.27 15.16 -0.69
C ALA A 29 -4.05 16.02 -0.32
N ALA A 30 -4.22 17.35 -0.34
CA ALA A 30 -3.19 18.29 0.09
C ALA A 30 -2.91 18.17 1.60
N GLY A 31 -1.64 18.36 1.98
CA GLY A 31 -1.20 18.35 3.37
C GLY A 31 -1.38 19.71 4.05
N VAL A 32 -0.69 19.92 5.18
CA VAL A 32 -0.76 21.15 5.99
C VAL A 32 -0.40 22.42 5.20
N ASP A 33 0.45 22.27 4.19
CA ASP A 33 0.88 23.31 3.25
C ASP A 33 -0.18 23.70 2.21
N ARG A 34 -1.30 22.95 2.15
CA ARG A 34 -2.40 23.12 1.19
C ARG A 34 -1.96 23.07 -0.27
N GLN A 35 -0.77 22.52 -0.55
CA GLN A 35 -0.29 22.36 -1.91
C GLN A 35 -0.97 21.16 -2.57
N SER A 36 -1.70 21.41 -3.66
CA SER A 36 -2.29 20.34 -4.47
C SER A 36 -1.22 19.60 -5.27
N LEU A 37 -1.58 18.46 -5.87
CA LEU A 37 -0.65 17.74 -6.73
C LEU A 37 -0.32 18.57 -7.98
N GLU A 38 -1.32 19.29 -8.49
CA GLU A 38 -1.21 20.18 -9.64
C GLU A 38 -0.25 21.35 -9.36
N ASP A 39 -0.37 21.98 -8.18
CA ASP A 39 0.56 23.03 -7.75
C ASP A 39 1.99 22.50 -7.54
N PHE A 40 2.12 21.25 -7.10
CA PHE A 40 3.40 20.59 -6.95
C PHE A 40 4.03 20.29 -8.33
N GLU A 41 3.23 19.94 -9.33
CA GLU A 41 3.67 19.66 -10.70
C GLU A 41 4.14 20.91 -11.45
N ALA A 42 3.61 22.09 -11.10
CA ALA A 42 3.98 23.35 -11.73
C ALA A 42 5.49 23.64 -11.69
N ASP A 43 6.19 23.20 -10.65
CA ASP A 43 7.65 23.25 -10.52
C ASP A 43 8.26 21.89 -10.17
N LEU A 44 7.81 20.84 -10.87
CA LEU A 44 8.12 19.45 -10.55
C LEU A 44 9.64 19.20 -10.42
N ARG A 45 10.44 19.67 -11.38
CA ARG A 45 11.89 19.43 -11.39
C ARG A 45 12.56 19.98 -10.14
N ASN A 46 12.27 21.23 -9.76
CA ASN A 46 12.89 21.82 -8.58
C ASN A 46 12.35 21.19 -7.30
N ASN A 47 11.05 20.85 -7.25
CA ASN A 47 10.45 20.19 -6.10
C ASN A 47 11.09 18.82 -5.83
N LEU A 48 11.24 17.98 -6.86
CA LEU A 48 11.94 16.69 -6.74
C LEU A 48 13.42 16.87 -6.40
N TYR A 49 14.09 17.88 -6.96
CA TYR A 49 15.48 18.17 -6.62
C TYR A 49 15.65 18.58 -5.16
N LYS A 50 14.76 19.43 -4.61
CA LYS A 50 14.76 19.83 -3.19
C LYS A 50 14.61 18.61 -2.28
N ILE A 51 13.70 17.70 -2.61
CA ILE A 51 13.47 16.46 -1.86
C ILE A 51 14.71 15.57 -1.90
N TRP A 52 15.20 15.26 -3.10
CA TRP A 52 16.44 14.49 -3.28
C TRP A 52 17.59 15.10 -2.49
N ASN A 53 17.77 16.42 -2.59
CA ASN A 53 18.89 17.09 -1.93
C ASN A 53 18.83 16.91 -0.42
N ARG A 54 17.68 17.19 0.21
CA ARG A 54 17.47 17.08 1.66
C ARG A 54 17.60 15.65 2.18
N MET A 55 17.08 14.67 1.44
CA MET A 55 17.20 13.27 1.85
C MET A 55 18.63 12.77 1.73
N SER A 56 19.30 13.06 0.61
CA SER A 56 20.69 12.63 0.42
C SER A 56 21.66 13.31 1.37
N SER A 57 21.39 14.54 1.82
CA SER A 57 22.21 15.25 2.82
C SER A 57 21.86 14.90 4.27
N GLY A 58 20.79 14.13 4.53
CA GLY A 58 20.33 13.84 5.88
C GLY A 58 19.64 15.01 6.60
N THR A 59 19.31 16.08 5.89
CA THR A 59 18.66 17.29 6.44
C THR A 59 17.16 17.31 6.15
N CYS A 60 16.56 16.14 5.97
CA CYS A 60 15.14 15.99 5.73
C CYS A 60 14.37 16.05 7.06
N PHE A 61 13.75 17.20 7.35
CA PHE A 61 12.85 17.38 8.48
C PHE A 61 11.43 17.62 7.93
N PRO A 62 10.51 16.63 8.06
CA PRO A 62 9.17 16.76 7.53
C PRO A 62 8.34 17.75 8.37
N PRO A 63 7.48 18.58 7.73
CA PRO A 63 6.48 19.37 8.43
C PRO A 63 5.43 18.48 9.14
N PRO A 64 4.63 19.08 10.04
CA PRO A 64 3.54 18.35 10.69
C PRO A 64 2.50 17.85 9.68
N VAL A 65 1.88 16.70 9.99
CA VAL A 65 0.78 16.14 9.19
C VAL A 65 -0.54 16.85 9.49
N MET A 66 -1.40 17.03 8.49
CA MET A 66 -2.74 17.60 8.68
C MET A 66 -3.67 16.55 9.28
N ALA A 67 -4.33 16.87 10.40
CA ALA A 67 -5.35 16.00 10.98
C ALA A 67 -6.69 16.19 10.26
N VAL A 68 -7.23 15.11 9.69
CA VAL A 68 -8.53 15.08 9.03
C VAL A 68 -9.43 14.08 9.74
N GLU A 69 -10.59 14.53 10.21
CA GLU A 69 -11.59 13.65 10.83
C GLU A 69 -12.43 12.96 9.77
N ILE A 70 -12.53 11.63 9.86
CA ILE A 70 -13.34 10.80 8.98
C ILE A 70 -14.37 10.06 9.85
N PRO A 71 -15.68 10.19 9.58
CA PRO A 71 -16.70 9.48 10.34
C PRO A 71 -16.63 7.97 10.08
N LYS A 72 -16.85 7.17 11.11
CA LYS A 72 -17.03 5.71 10.99
C LYS A 72 -18.50 5.39 10.74
N ALA A 73 -18.76 4.32 9.98
CA ALA A 73 -20.13 3.86 9.70
C ALA A 73 -20.94 3.47 10.96
N GLY A 74 -20.26 3.07 12.05
CA GLY A 74 -20.88 2.67 13.32
C GLY A 74 -20.88 3.75 14.41
N GLY A 75 -20.61 5.01 14.06
CA GLY A 75 -20.46 6.10 15.01
C GLY A 75 -19.00 6.34 15.46
N GLY A 76 -18.74 7.55 15.93
CA GLY A 76 -17.39 8.06 16.24
C GLY A 76 -16.58 8.48 15.01
N THR A 77 -15.41 9.03 15.25
CA THR A 77 -14.49 9.52 14.21
C THR A 77 -13.16 8.75 14.24
N ARG A 78 -12.48 8.70 13.10
CA ARG A 78 -11.05 8.38 13.02
C ARG A 78 -10.31 9.62 12.53
N VAL A 79 -9.22 9.96 13.19
CA VAL A 79 -8.33 11.04 12.73
C VAL A 79 -7.30 10.42 11.77
N LEU A 80 -7.23 10.93 10.55
CA LEU A 80 -6.22 10.58 9.56
C LEU A 80 -5.19 11.70 9.48
N GLY A 81 -3.90 11.35 9.51
CA GLY A 81 -2.82 12.28 9.23
C GLY A 81 -2.56 12.33 7.71
N VAL A 82 -2.76 13.49 7.10
CA VAL A 82 -2.45 13.74 5.69
C VAL A 82 -1.11 14.49 5.59
N PRO A 83 -0.02 13.81 5.19
CA PRO A 83 1.28 14.45 4.95
C PRO A 83 1.26 15.31 3.68
N THR A 84 2.24 16.21 3.53
CA THR A 84 2.43 17.01 2.31
C THR A 84 2.78 16.14 1.10
N VAL A 85 2.63 16.66 -0.12
CA VAL A 85 3.05 15.94 -1.34
C VAL A 85 4.53 15.58 -1.27
N ALA A 86 5.37 16.53 -0.85
CA ALA A 86 6.81 16.33 -0.72
C ALA A 86 7.16 15.20 0.28
N ASP A 87 6.45 15.16 1.41
CA ASP A 87 6.66 14.12 2.43
C ASP A 87 6.19 12.75 1.96
N ARG A 88 5.08 12.67 1.23
CA ARG A 88 4.63 11.40 0.63
C ARG A 88 5.68 10.85 -0.34
N VAL A 89 6.28 11.72 -1.15
CA VAL A 89 7.38 11.31 -2.04
C VAL A 89 8.57 10.82 -1.22
N ALA A 90 9.00 11.56 -0.19
CA ALA A 90 10.11 11.17 0.66
C ALA A 90 9.87 9.83 1.39
N GLN A 91 8.67 9.63 1.97
CA GLN A 91 8.26 8.39 2.60
C GLN A 91 8.23 7.22 1.60
N THR A 92 7.76 7.47 0.38
CA THR A 92 7.73 6.46 -0.69
C THR A 92 9.14 6.08 -1.14
N VAL A 93 10.08 7.03 -1.18
CA VAL A 93 11.50 6.73 -1.44
C VAL A 93 12.08 5.83 -0.36
N ALA A 94 11.82 6.15 0.92
CA ALA A 94 12.27 5.31 2.02
C ALA A 94 11.67 3.90 1.95
N ALA A 95 10.37 3.79 1.66
CA ALA A 95 9.70 2.50 1.49
C ALA A 95 10.32 1.69 0.35
N LEU A 96 10.50 2.29 -0.82
CA LEU A 96 11.14 1.68 -2.00
C LEU A 96 12.55 1.18 -1.73
N ALA A 97 13.34 1.93 -0.96
CA ALA A 97 14.70 1.55 -0.61
C ALA A 97 14.74 0.37 0.40
N LEU A 98 13.77 0.31 1.30
CA LEU A 98 13.72 -0.71 2.36
C LEU A 98 13.01 -1.99 1.92
N GLU A 99 12.03 -1.89 1.03
CA GLU A 99 11.15 -2.98 0.55
C GLU A 99 11.93 -4.26 0.18
N PRO A 100 12.98 -4.23 -0.66
CA PRO A 100 13.68 -5.44 -1.08
C PRO A 100 14.31 -6.22 0.08
N ARG A 101 14.80 -5.49 1.10
CA ARG A 101 15.42 -6.10 2.28
C ARG A 101 14.38 -6.57 3.28
N THR A 102 13.29 -5.83 3.45
CA THR A 102 12.23 -6.23 4.40
C THR A 102 11.46 -7.44 3.89
N GLU A 103 11.21 -7.52 2.58
CA GLU A 103 10.42 -8.60 1.98
C GLU A 103 11.10 -9.96 2.08
N SER A 104 12.44 -10.02 2.09
CA SER A 104 13.19 -11.26 2.28
C SER A 104 13.17 -11.80 3.72
N ILE A 105 12.80 -10.96 4.69
CA ILE A 105 12.77 -11.30 6.13
C ILE A 105 11.33 -11.58 6.60
N PHE A 106 10.32 -11.03 5.92
CA PHE A 106 8.93 -11.21 6.31
C PHE A 106 8.47 -12.67 6.22
N HIS A 107 7.84 -13.14 7.31
CA HIS A 107 7.22 -14.46 7.37
C HIS A 107 6.11 -14.62 6.31
N ASP A 108 5.96 -15.81 5.73
CA ASP A 108 4.97 -16.11 4.69
C ASP A 108 3.52 -15.90 5.13
N GLY A 109 3.26 -16.02 6.43
CA GLY A 109 1.96 -15.75 7.04
C GLY A 109 1.66 -14.26 7.29
N SER A 110 2.53 -13.34 6.87
CA SER A 110 2.29 -11.90 6.92
C SER A 110 1.73 -11.41 5.58
N TYR A 111 0.58 -10.72 5.59
CA TYR A 111 -0.11 -10.32 4.35
C TYR A 111 -0.38 -8.82 4.24
N GLY A 112 -0.30 -8.08 5.34
CA GLY A 112 -0.63 -6.65 5.36
C GLY A 112 0.44 -5.81 4.67
N TYR A 113 0.01 -4.86 3.84
CA TYR A 113 0.86 -3.85 3.19
C TYR A 113 2.09 -4.40 2.46
N ARG A 114 1.98 -5.62 1.90
CA ARG A 114 3.06 -6.27 1.17
C ARG A 114 2.75 -6.34 -0.33
N PRO A 115 3.76 -6.18 -1.19
CA PRO A 115 3.57 -6.34 -2.62
C PRO A 115 3.13 -7.78 -2.94
N ARG A 116 2.12 -7.92 -3.82
CA ARG A 116 1.57 -9.22 -4.27
C ARG A 116 0.99 -10.09 -3.14
N ARG A 117 0.61 -9.51 -2.01
CA ARG A 117 -0.15 -10.17 -0.94
C ARG A 117 -1.40 -9.34 -0.63
N SER A 118 -2.50 -10.02 -0.34
CA SER A 118 -3.78 -9.39 -0.07
C SER A 118 -4.45 -9.94 1.18
N ALA A 119 -5.44 -9.20 1.70
CA ALA A 119 -6.29 -9.70 2.78
C ALA A 119 -7.04 -10.98 2.39
N LEU A 120 -7.35 -11.17 1.10
CA LEU A 120 -8.01 -12.38 0.60
C LEU A 120 -7.09 -13.60 0.68
N ASP A 121 -5.79 -13.44 0.42
CA ASP A 121 -4.80 -14.52 0.56
C ASP A 121 -4.69 -14.98 2.02
N ALA A 122 -4.77 -14.03 2.96
CA ALA A 122 -4.78 -14.31 4.38
C ALA A 122 -6.01 -15.16 4.76
N VAL A 123 -7.20 -14.73 4.34
CA VAL A 123 -8.46 -15.45 4.59
C VAL A 123 -8.44 -16.85 3.97
N ALA A 124 -7.95 -16.99 2.73
CA ALA A 124 -7.84 -18.28 2.05
C ALA A 124 -6.91 -19.24 2.81
N THR A 125 -5.74 -18.74 3.26
CA THR A 125 -4.79 -19.53 4.05
C THR A 125 -5.39 -19.91 5.41
N CYS A 126 -6.07 -18.98 6.09
CA CYS A 126 -6.77 -19.24 7.35
C CYS A 126 -7.82 -20.35 7.19
N ARG A 127 -8.65 -20.27 6.13
CA ARG A 127 -9.65 -21.30 5.82
C ARG A 127 -9.03 -22.68 5.62
N GLN A 128 -7.94 -22.75 4.86
CA GLN A 128 -7.22 -24.01 4.63
C GLN A 128 -6.66 -24.60 5.92
N ARG A 129 -6.09 -23.78 6.81
CA ARG A 129 -5.54 -24.22 8.10
C ARG A 129 -6.63 -24.75 9.04
N CYS A 130 -7.78 -24.08 9.09
CA CYS A 130 -8.92 -24.53 9.89
C CYS A 130 -9.41 -25.92 9.47
N TRP A 131 -9.45 -26.21 8.17
CA TRP A 131 -9.86 -27.52 7.66
C TRP A 131 -8.84 -28.64 7.89
N LYS A 132 -7.55 -28.30 8.03
CA LYS A 132 -6.50 -29.26 8.37
C LYS A 132 -6.39 -29.55 9.88
N GLY A 133 -7.29 -29.01 10.70
CA GLY A 133 -7.31 -29.25 12.15
C GLY A 133 -6.25 -28.46 12.93
N TRP A 134 -5.61 -27.46 12.32
CA TRP A 134 -4.65 -26.61 13.03
C TRP A 134 -5.38 -25.75 14.07
N PRO A 135 -4.84 -25.55 15.29
CA PRO A 135 -5.39 -24.60 16.23
C PRO A 135 -5.44 -23.20 15.61
N THR A 136 -6.60 -22.55 15.79
CA THR A 136 -6.94 -21.25 15.23
C THR A 136 -6.00 -20.15 15.72
N PRO A 137 -5.69 -19.15 14.88
CA PRO A 137 -4.81 -18.05 15.26
C PRO A 137 -5.42 -17.26 16.43
N LEU A 138 -4.61 -17.01 17.45
CA LEU A 138 -4.89 -16.04 18.50
C LEU A 138 -4.94 -14.64 17.88
N SER A 139 -6.15 -14.18 17.58
CA SER A 139 -6.42 -12.74 17.57
C SER A 139 -6.59 -12.31 19.02
N SER A 140 -6.04 -11.16 19.41
CA SER A 140 -6.39 -10.45 20.66
C SER A 140 -7.88 -10.09 20.75
N SER A 141 -8.66 -10.39 19.72
CA SER A 141 -10.12 -10.44 19.69
C SER A 141 -10.54 -11.73 18.97
N GLY A 142 -10.67 -12.82 19.73
CA GLY A 142 -10.93 -14.19 19.26
C GLY A 142 -12.03 -14.31 18.20
N TRP A 143 -11.64 -14.45 16.94
CA TRP A 143 -12.56 -14.41 15.79
C TRP A 143 -12.84 -15.78 15.16
N CYS A 144 -12.38 -16.89 15.75
CA CYS A 144 -12.37 -18.17 15.03
C CYS A 144 -13.03 -19.37 15.71
N ARG A 145 -13.79 -19.20 16.81
CA ARG A 145 -14.59 -20.34 17.35
C ARG A 145 -15.97 -20.06 17.92
N SER A 146 -16.43 -18.82 18.08
CA SER A 146 -17.61 -18.62 18.93
C SER A 146 -18.65 -17.61 18.49
N ASP A 147 -18.71 -17.18 17.22
CA ASP A 147 -19.94 -16.55 16.70
C ASP A 147 -20.15 -16.84 15.21
N CYS A 148 -20.56 -18.07 14.92
CA CYS A 148 -21.63 -18.28 13.94
C CYS A 148 -22.97 -18.33 14.71
N SER A 149 -23.21 -17.30 15.52
CA SER A 149 -24.49 -17.04 16.18
C SER A 149 -25.00 -15.70 15.66
N THR A 150 -25.88 -15.77 14.66
CA THR A 150 -26.96 -14.81 14.45
C THR A 150 -26.56 -13.33 14.25
N THR A 151 -26.16 -12.99 13.03
CA THR A 151 -26.70 -11.76 12.42
C THR A 151 -27.59 -12.17 11.24
N SER A 152 -28.84 -11.73 11.32
CA SER A 152 -29.95 -12.07 10.43
C SER A 152 -29.72 -11.57 9.01
N SER A 153 -29.06 -12.37 8.16
CA SER A 153 -29.29 -12.44 6.71
C SER A 153 -28.44 -13.55 6.11
N SER A 154 -29.09 -14.48 5.42
CA SER A 154 -28.48 -15.57 4.63
C SER A 154 -27.98 -16.79 5.42
N ARG A 155 -28.94 -17.59 5.90
CA ARG A 155 -28.71 -19.03 6.13
C ARG A 155 -28.32 -19.70 4.81
N ARG A 156 -27.39 -20.65 4.91
CA ARG A 156 -27.22 -21.85 4.05
C ARG A 156 -26.10 -21.77 3.00
N VAL A 157 -24.83 -21.92 3.42
CA VAL A 157 -23.75 -22.37 2.50
C VAL A 157 -22.78 -23.43 3.08
N CYS A 158 -22.77 -23.76 4.38
CA CYS A 158 -21.70 -24.63 4.92
C CYS A 158 -22.07 -26.07 5.30
N ALA A 159 -23.25 -26.58 4.94
CA ALA A 159 -23.58 -27.98 5.25
C ALA A 159 -24.27 -28.69 4.07
N SER A 160 -23.46 -29.19 3.12
CA SER A 160 -23.68 -30.50 2.49
C SER A 160 -22.71 -30.76 1.32
N ARG A 161 -22.02 -31.91 1.39
CA ARG A 161 -21.61 -32.80 0.29
C ARG A 161 -20.42 -32.38 -0.59
N THR A 162 -19.36 -33.18 -0.52
CA THR A 162 -18.69 -33.74 -1.71
C THR A 162 -19.30 -35.13 -2.02
N PRO A 163 -19.02 -35.80 -3.16
CA PRO A 163 -18.20 -35.43 -4.31
C PRO A 163 -18.95 -35.58 -5.67
N SER A 164 -18.21 -35.41 -6.77
CA SER A 164 -18.56 -35.64 -8.19
C SER A 164 -19.14 -34.44 -8.94
N GLY A 165 -18.54 -34.15 -10.11
CA GLY A 165 -18.99 -33.12 -11.03
C GLY A 165 -17.88 -32.17 -11.46
N VAL A 166 -17.04 -32.64 -12.38
CA VAL A 166 -16.18 -31.78 -13.20
C VAL A 166 -17.06 -30.75 -13.93
N ALA A 167 -16.77 -29.47 -13.77
CA ALA A 167 -17.19 -28.43 -14.69
C ALA A 167 -16.07 -27.38 -14.77
N ALA A 168 -15.28 -27.48 -15.83
CA ALA A 168 -14.32 -26.46 -16.22
C ALA A 168 -15.07 -25.16 -16.54
N ILE A 169 -14.59 -24.04 -16.01
CA ILE A 169 -15.02 -22.70 -16.40
C ILE A 169 -13.95 -22.14 -17.36
N PRO A 170 -14.32 -21.58 -18.52
CA PRO A 170 -13.36 -21.24 -19.56
C PRO A 170 -12.41 -20.12 -19.13
N ARG A 171 -11.15 -20.28 -19.50
CA ARG A 171 -10.17 -19.19 -19.61
C ARG A 171 -10.40 -18.48 -20.95
N ASP A 172 -10.14 -17.18 -20.92
CA ASP A 172 -9.97 -16.25 -22.05
C ASP A 172 -11.19 -15.48 -22.54
N ALA A 173 -11.19 -14.19 -22.20
CA ALA A 173 -11.41 -13.13 -23.17
C ALA A 173 -10.45 -11.97 -22.82
N SER A 174 -9.28 -12.03 -23.45
CA SER A 174 -8.36 -10.91 -23.64
C SER A 174 -8.97 -9.88 -24.61
N SER A 175 -8.39 -8.68 -24.64
CA SER A 175 -8.66 -7.52 -25.52
C SER A 175 -9.60 -6.46 -24.91
N ALA A 176 -9.29 -5.16 -24.84
CA ALA A 176 -8.41 -4.39 -25.72
C ALA A 176 -7.65 -3.28 -24.96
N ALA A 177 -6.40 -3.11 -25.39
CA ALA A 177 -5.54 -1.98 -25.09
C ALA A 177 -6.02 -0.70 -25.81
N THR A 178 -5.66 0.46 -25.26
CA THR A 178 -5.22 1.60 -26.09
C THR A 178 -4.10 2.32 -25.36
N SER A 179 -2.92 2.19 -25.94
CA SER A 179 -1.70 2.92 -25.62
C SER A 179 -1.80 4.38 -26.05
N VAL A 180 -1.33 5.31 -25.20
CA VAL A 180 -0.60 6.49 -25.68
C VAL A 180 0.64 6.65 -24.80
N ALA A 181 1.78 6.65 -25.47
CA ALA A 181 3.13 6.57 -24.94
C ALA A 181 3.63 7.89 -24.35
N TRP A 182 4.47 7.81 -23.32
CA TRP A 182 5.50 8.81 -23.02
C TRP A 182 6.66 8.12 -22.29
N ARG A 183 7.82 8.05 -22.97
CA ARG A 183 9.15 7.80 -22.41
C ARG A 183 10.08 8.79 -23.10
N PRO A 184 10.92 9.56 -22.39
CA PRO A 184 12.00 10.29 -23.03
C PRO A 184 13.35 9.63 -22.76
N ASP A 185 14.23 9.82 -23.75
CA ASP A 185 15.67 9.56 -23.76
C ASP A 185 16.44 10.32 -22.67
#